data_AF-A0A434DXJ6-F1
#
_entry.id   AF-A0A434DXJ6-F1
#
_cell.length_a   1.000
_cell.length_b   1.000
_cell.length_c   1.000
_cell.angle_alpha   90.00
_cell.angle_beta   90.00
_cell.angle_gamma   90.00
#
_symmetry.space_group_name_H-M   'P 1'
#
loop_
_entity.id
_entity.type
_entity.pdbx_description
1 polymer ?
#
loop_
_entity_poly.entity_id
_entity_poly.type
_entity_poly.pdbx_seq_one_letter_code
_entity_poly.pdbx_strand_id
1 'polypeptide(L)'
;MKPGIMEEVPWSDAITVYDKENITIYLQILDFCADEASIEEMAERILGIDPVLEPVRARNAVRSHIDRANWIVTTGSKHLFAG
;
A
#
# COMPACT_ATOMS: atom_id res chain seq x y z
N MET A 1 -2.24 -13.17 -3.15
CA MET A 1 -2.60 -11.73 -3.17
C MET A 1 -4.10 -11.59 -3.31
N LYS A 2 -4.73 -10.62 -2.64
CA LYS A 2 -6.18 -10.39 -2.74
C LYS A 2 -6.55 -9.80 -4.12
N PRO A 3 -7.78 -10.06 -4.63
CA PRO A 3 -8.21 -9.53 -5.93
C PRO A 3 -8.19 -7.99 -5.97
N GLY A 4 -7.85 -7.43 -7.14
CA GLY A 4 -7.83 -5.97 -7.35
C GLY A 4 -6.57 -5.26 -6.84
N ILE A 5 -5.70 -5.96 -6.12
CA ILE A 5 -4.42 -5.43 -5.65
C ILE A 5 -3.31 -5.84 -6.63
N MET A 6 -2.54 -4.87 -7.10
CA MET A 6 -1.35 -5.10 -7.89
C MET A 6 -0.11 -5.25 -7.01
N GLU A 7 0.80 -6.12 -7.42
CA GLU A 7 2.04 -6.38 -6.69
C GLU A 7 2.90 -5.11 -6.58
N GLU A 8 3.09 -4.43 -7.71
CA GLU A 8 3.70 -3.10 -7.76
C GLU A 8 2.61 -2.07 -7.98
N VAL A 9 2.50 -1.12 -7.04
CA VAL A 9 1.54 -0.03 -7.10
C VAL A 9 1.98 0.96 -8.18
N PRO A 10 1.11 1.34 -9.14
CA PRO A 10 1.52 2.22 -10.23
C PRO A 10 1.90 3.58 -9.69
N TRP A 11 3.12 4.01 -10.00
CA TRP A 11 3.54 5.35 -9.66
C TRP A 11 2.87 6.38 -10.56
N SER A 12 2.49 7.51 -9.96
CA SER A 12 1.93 8.67 -10.65
C SER A 12 2.04 9.90 -9.75
N ASP A 13 2.32 11.06 -10.33
CA ASP A 13 2.35 12.34 -9.60
C ASP A 13 0.93 12.90 -9.32
N ALA A 14 -0.10 12.15 -9.69
CA ALA A 14 -1.51 12.42 -9.38
C ALA A 14 -2.19 11.19 -8.77
N ILE A 15 -3.30 11.40 -8.05
CA ILE A 15 -4.18 10.34 -7.56
C ILE A 15 -4.83 9.64 -8.76
N THR A 16 -4.64 8.33 -8.87
CA THR A 16 -5.14 7.50 -9.96
C THR A 16 -6.50 6.88 -9.63
N VAL A 17 -7.13 6.23 -10.61
CA VAL A 17 -8.32 5.38 -10.37
C VAL A 17 -7.97 4.22 -9.45
N TYR A 18 -6.80 3.58 -9.67
CA TYR A 18 -6.31 2.50 -8.81
C TYR A 18 -6.21 2.94 -7.35
N ASP A 19 -5.71 4.14 -7.08
CA ASP A 19 -5.60 4.65 -5.71
C ASP A 19 -6.96 4.83 -5.05
N LYS A 20 -7.97 5.29 -5.81
CA LYS A 20 -9.33 5.49 -5.30
C LYS A 20 -10.00 4.15 -4.97
N GLU A 21 -9.78 3.14 -5.81
CA GLU A 21 -10.32 1.79 -5.61
C GLU A 21 -9.62 1.06 -4.45
N ASN A 22 -8.36 1.41 -4.16
CA ASN A 22 -7.52 0.75 -3.15
C ASN A 22 -7.22 1.62 -1.92
N ILE A 23 -7.97 2.70 -1.69
CA ILE A 23 -7.70 3.66 -0.60
C ILE A 23 -7.67 3.00 0.78
N THR A 24 -8.55 2.00 1.01
CA THR A 24 -8.62 1.26 2.28
C THR A 24 -7.33 0.48 2.55
N ILE A 25 -6.66 -0.03 1.52
CA ILE A 25 -5.38 -0.74 1.68
C ILE A 25 -4.31 0.20 2.18
N TYR A 26 -4.22 1.41 1.63
CA TYR A 26 -3.25 2.41 2.09
C TYR A 26 -3.51 2.81 3.54
N LEU A 27 -4.77 2.99 3.94
CA LEU A 27 -5.12 3.27 5.33
C LEU A 27 -4.71 2.14 6.27
N GLN A 28 -4.95 0.88 5.90
CA GLN A 28 -4.53 -0.28 6.69
C GLN A 28 -3.01 -0.40 6.79
N ILE A 29 -2.29 -0.12 5.70
CA ILE A 29 -0.82 -0.11 5.71
C ILE A 29 -0.30 0.93 6.69
N LEU A 30 -0.85 2.15 6.67
CA LEU A 30 -0.45 3.23 7.58
C LEU A 30 -0.77 2.90 9.04
N ASP A 31 -1.93 2.30 9.30
CA ASP A 31 -2.35 1.83 10.63
C ASP A 31 -1.38 0.77 11.17
N PHE A 32 -1.05 -0.24 10.36
CA PHE A 32 -0.07 -1.27 10.74
C PHE A 32 1.34 -0.70 10.90
N CYS A 33 1.73 0.31 10.12
CA CYS A 33 3.01 1.00 10.32
C CYS A 33 3.04 1.77 11.64
N ALA A 34 1.92 2.38 12.05
CA ALA A 34 1.82 3.08 13.33
C ALA A 34 1.91 2.12 14.53
N ASP A 35 1.43 0.89 14.35
CA ASP A 35 1.53 -0.20 15.34
C ASP A 35 2.86 -0.97 15.27
N GLU A 36 3.84 -0.49 14.49
CA GLU A 36 5.15 -1.12 14.29
C GLU A 36 5.07 -2.58 13.79
N ALA A 37 4.00 -2.92 13.07
CA ALA A 37 3.80 -4.26 12.55
C ALA A 37 4.88 -4.65 11.53
N SER A 38 5.16 -5.95 11.44
CA SER A 38 6.16 -6.46 10.51
C SER A 38 5.70 -6.40 9.05
N ILE A 39 6.65 -6.36 8.11
CA ILE A 39 6.37 -6.47 6.68
C ILE A 39 5.65 -7.79 6.37
N GLU A 40 6.06 -8.86 7.04
CA GLU A 40 5.51 -10.20 6.89
C GLU A 40 4.03 -10.22 7.31
N GLU A 41 3.69 -9.58 8.43
CA GLU A 41 2.32 -9.44 8.90
C GLU A 41 1.46 -8.59 7.94
N MET A 42 1.98 -7.46 7.46
CA MET A 42 1.28 -6.65 6.45
C MET A 42 1.03 -7.44 5.15
N ALA A 43 2.02 -8.20 4.69
CA ALA A 43 1.91 -9.01 3.48
C ALA A 43 0.78 -10.05 3.60
N GLU A 44 0.71 -10.76 4.73
CA GLU A 44 -0.30 -11.78 4.96
C GLU A 44 -1.67 -11.16 5.20
N ARG A 45 -1.77 -10.22 6.15
CA ARG A 45 -3.06 -9.70 6.65
C ARG A 45 -3.70 -8.72 5.68
N ILE A 46 -2.90 -7.87 5.03
CA ILE A 46 -3.40 -6.82 4.14
C ILE A 46 -3.40 -7.29 2.69
N LEU A 47 -2.26 -7.75 2.17
CA LEU A 47 -2.12 -8.09 0.74
C LEU A 47 -2.51 -9.53 0.41
N GLY A 48 -2.57 -10.44 1.39
CA GLY A 48 -2.83 -11.86 1.19
C GLY A 48 -1.70 -12.57 0.43
N ILE A 49 -0.45 -12.18 0.67
CA ILE A 49 0.75 -12.88 0.18
C ILE A 49 1.35 -13.63 1.37
N ASP A 50 1.67 -14.92 1.19
CA ASP A 50 2.33 -15.71 2.22
C ASP A 50 3.82 -15.33 2.28
N PRO A 51 4.29 -14.73 3.38
CA PRO A 51 5.68 -14.28 3.49
C PRO A 51 6.68 -15.43 3.74
N VAL A 52 6.22 -16.61 4.13
CA VAL A 52 7.07 -17.80 4.32
C VAL A 52 7.31 -18.48 2.98
N LEU A 53 6.27 -18.61 2.16
CA LEU A 53 6.38 -19.23 0.83
C LEU A 53 6.95 -18.26 -0.22
N GLU A 54 6.64 -16.97 -0.13
CA GLU A 54 7.02 -15.97 -1.13
C GLU A 54 7.69 -14.72 -0.51
N PRO A 55 8.80 -14.86 0.24
CA PRO A 55 9.36 -13.79 1.08
C PRO A 55 9.79 -12.54 0.31
N VAL A 56 10.40 -12.71 -0.87
CA VAL A 56 10.87 -11.59 -1.69
C VAL A 56 9.68 -10.84 -2.28
N ARG A 57 8.69 -11.57 -2.79
CA ARG A 57 7.46 -11.02 -3.37
C ARG A 57 6.65 -10.24 -2.33
N ALA A 58 6.46 -10.84 -1.14
CA ALA A 58 5.79 -10.23 -0.01
C ALA A 58 6.45 -8.89 0.38
N ARG A 59 7.77 -8.90 0.52
CA ARG A 59 8.54 -7.70 0.89
C ARG A 59 8.44 -6.59 -0.16
N ASN A 60 8.57 -6.93 -1.43
CA ASN A 60 8.50 -5.96 -2.52
C ASN A 60 7.10 -5.33 -2.62
N ALA A 61 6.06 -6.16 -2.53
CA ALA A 61 4.68 -5.68 -2.57
C ALA A 61 4.39 -4.73 -1.42
N VAL A 62 4.70 -5.11 -0.17
CA VAL A 62 4.45 -4.25 1.00
C VAL A 62 5.21 -2.92 0.88
N ARG A 63 6.47 -2.94 0.45
CA ARG A 63 7.25 -1.70 0.25
C ARG A 63 6.60 -0.78 -0.77
N SER A 64 6.18 -1.30 -1.92
CA SER A 64 5.49 -0.52 -2.95
C SER A 64 4.21 0.15 -2.41
N HIS A 65 3.46 -0.56 -1.56
CA HIS A 65 2.24 -0.02 -0.94
C HIS A 65 2.54 1.03 0.14
N ILE A 66 3.58 0.81 0.97
CA ILE A 66 4.06 1.80 1.95
C ILE A 66 4.49 3.09 1.25
N ASP A 67 5.31 2.97 0.19
CA ASP A 67 5.80 4.12 -0.57
C ASP A 67 4.64 4.92 -1.18
N ARG A 68 3.65 4.24 -1.76
CA ARG A 68 2.46 4.92 -2.30
C ARG A 68 1.62 5.55 -1.20
N ALA A 69 1.34 4.84 -0.11
CA ALA A 69 0.55 5.36 1.00
C ALA A 69 1.18 6.63 1.59
N ASN A 70 2.51 6.62 1.80
CA ASN A 70 3.27 7.78 2.26
C ASN A 70 3.20 8.94 1.27
N TRP A 71 3.32 8.68 -0.04
CA TRP A 71 3.16 9.72 -1.05
C TRP A 71 1.76 10.34 -1.03
N ILE A 72 0.71 9.53 -0.89
CA ILE A 72 -0.68 10.01 -0.84
C ILE A 72 -0.86 10.96 0.34
N VAL A 73 -0.41 10.61 1.54
CA VAL A 73 -0.64 11.46 2.74
C VAL A 73 0.22 12.71 2.74
N THR A 74 1.46 12.66 2.24
CA THR A 74 2.40 13.81 2.26
C THR A 74 2.23 14.77 1.08
N THR A 75 1.88 14.24 -0.10
CA THR A 75 1.90 14.97 -1.37
C THR A 75 0.57 14.87 -2.10
N GLY A 76 -0.04 13.69 -2.17
CA GLY A 76 -1.34 13.46 -2.80
C GLY A 76 -2.47 14.30 -2.19
N SER A 77 -2.50 14.46 -0.86
CA SER A 77 -3.47 15.28 -0.12
C SER A 77 -3.56 16.72 -0.64
N LYS A 78 -2.44 17.29 -1.13
CA LYS A 78 -2.43 18.64 -1.71
C LYS A 78 -3.31 18.74 -2.95
N HIS A 79 -3.47 17.65 -3.70
CA HIS A 79 -4.34 17.59 -4.88
C HIS A 79 -5.80 17.24 -4.52
N LEU A 80 -6.04 16.73 -3.32
CA LEU A 80 -7.40 16.46 -2.80
C LEU A 80 -8.05 17.72 -2.22
N PHE A 81 -7.24 18.65 -1.70
CA PHE A 81 -7.69 19.86 -1.01
C PHE A 81 -7.25 21.18 -1.67
N ALA A 82 -6.52 21.14 -2.79
CA ALA A 82 -6.36 22.30 -3.65
C ALA A 82 -7.65 22.51 -4.46
N GLY A 83 -8.65 23.09 -3.79
CA GLY A 83 -9.78 23.79 -4.40
C GLY A 83 -9.54 25.29 -4.34
#